data_AF-A0AAW2T150-F1
#
_entry.id   AF-A0AAW2T150-F1
#
_cell.length_a   1.000
_cell.length_b   1.000
_cell.length_c   1.000
_cell.angle_alpha   90.00
_cell.angle_beta   90.00
_cell.angle_gamma   90.00
#
_symmetry.space_group_name_H-M   'P 1'
#
loop_
_entity.id
_entity.type
_entity.pdbx_description
1 polymer ?
#
loop_
_entity_poly.entity_id
_entity_poly.type
_entity_poly.pdbx_seq_one_letter_code
_entity_poly.pdbx_strand_id
1 'polypeptide(L)'
;MGGQFCGRKPEGTGSYNSKSDETKFFSDYRSYDGFSGRFFLSWYSQVLIDHGDQVLAQANIVFQDQYEEFPEPLADPEDLVWQVLNDAWDVGIPVGAENALPCYGRQGFDKILQNAKPYGAPDGIHLSSFTYLRLSPDLVEGCHLRVFELLVKQMHGKSVTEFST
;
A
#
# COMPACT_ATOMS: atom_id res chain seq x y z
N MET A 1 -16.80 -13.11 31.10
CA MET A 1 -15.69 -12.22 31.54
C MET A 1 -15.12 -11.58 30.28
N GLY A 2 -15.28 -10.27 30.06
CA GLY A 2 -14.83 -9.65 28.79
C GLY A 2 -14.76 -8.12 28.75
N GLY A 3 -15.27 -7.41 29.76
CA GLY A 3 -15.35 -5.93 29.73
C GLY A 3 -14.11 -5.17 30.21
N GLN A 4 -13.06 -5.83 30.69
CA GLN A 4 -11.98 -5.15 31.43
C GLN A 4 -10.81 -4.67 30.57
N PHE A 5 -10.75 -5.06 29.29
CA PHE A 5 -9.62 -4.80 28.39
C PHE A 5 -9.97 -3.92 27.17
N CYS A 6 -11.25 -3.66 26.91
CA CYS A 6 -11.68 -2.85 25.77
C CYS A 6 -11.28 -1.37 25.94
N GLY A 7 -10.62 -0.78 24.94
CA GLY A 7 -10.29 0.65 24.90
C GLY A 7 -9.12 1.11 25.78
N ARG A 8 -8.47 0.24 26.55
CA ARG A 8 -7.24 0.59 27.28
C ARG A 8 -6.01 0.23 26.46
N LYS A 9 -5.16 1.23 26.21
CA LYS A 9 -3.85 1.00 25.59
C LYS A 9 -3.01 0.06 26.46
N PRO A 10 -2.21 -0.85 25.86
CA PRO A 10 -1.23 -1.62 26.59
C PRO A 10 -0.22 -0.72 27.32
N GLU A 11 0.38 -1.24 28.38
CA GLU A 11 1.48 -0.56 29.06
C GLU A 11 2.78 -0.66 28.25
N GLY A 12 3.67 0.31 28.42
CA GLY A 12 5.01 0.24 27.83
C GLY A 12 5.06 0.43 26.31
N THR A 13 4.07 1.10 25.71
CA THR A 13 3.97 1.39 24.27
C THR A 13 4.85 2.55 23.79
N GLY A 14 5.57 3.24 24.68
CA GLY A 14 6.37 4.42 24.33
C GLY A 14 5.52 5.64 23.96
N SER A 15 6.10 6.52 23.13
CA SER A 15 5.45 7.69 22.51
C SER A 15 5.65 7.68 20.99
N TYR A 16 5.04 8.61 20.25
CA TYR A 16 5.02 8.59 18.77
C TYR A 16 6.40 8.45 18.10
N ASN A 17 7.45 9.02 18.68
CA ASN A 17 8.80 9.02 18.09
C ASN A 17 9.73 7.96 18.72
N SER A 18 9.20 7.06 19.57
CA SER A 18 9.98 5.98 20.17
C SER A 18 10.28 4.89 19.14
N LYS A 19 11.49 4.35 19.15
CA LYS A 19 11.83 3.18 18.32
C LYS A 19 11.24 1.90 18.93
N SER A 20 11.05 0.86 18.13
CA SER A 20 10.43 -0.39 18.59
C SER A 20 11.21 -1.05 19.75
N ASP A 21 12.53 -1.08 19.65
CA ASP A 21 13.47 -1.61 20.65
C ASP A 21 13.51 -0.80 21.96
N GLU A 22 13.12 0.48 21.92
CA GLU A 22 13.01 1.36 23.10
C GLU A 22 11.72 1.14 23.91
N THR A 23 10.78 0.34 23.42
CA THR A 23 9.48 0.12 24.06
C THR A 23 9.34 -1.29 24.65
N LYS A 24 8.68 -1.44 25.80
CA LYS A 24 8.43 -2.79 26.36
C LYS A 24 7.39 -3.58 25.58
N PHE A 25 6.47 -2.87 24.92
CA PHE A 25 5.40 -3.53 24.17
C PHE A 25 5.91 -4.12 22.85
N PHE A 26 6.73 -3.38 22.10
CA PHE A 26 7.18 -3.76 20.76
C PHE A 26 8.60 -4.37 20.70
N SER A 27 9.38 -4.31 21.78
CA SER A 27 10.72 -4.96 21.84
C SER A 27 10.66 -6.49 21.99
N ASP A 28 11.84 -7.11 21.94
CA ASP A 28 12.07 -8.57 21.95
C ASP A 28 11.44 -9.35 23.11
N TYR A 29 11.01 -8.67 24.17
CA TYR A 29 10.25 -9.29 25.26
C TYR A 29 8.79 -9.61 24.87
N ARG A 30 8.38 -9.30 23.63
CA ARG A 30 7.14 -9.72 22.95
C ARG A 30 5.87 -9.58 23.80
N SER A 31 5.73 -8.47 24.54
CA SER A 31 4.48 -8.22 25.29
C SER A 31 3.27 -8.14 24.34
N TYR A 32 3.48 -7.71 23.09
CA TYR A 32 2.48 -7.76 22.03
C TYR A 32 2.00 -9.19 21.70
N ASP A 33 2.85 -10.19 21.86
CA ASP A 33 2.56 -11.61 21.64
C ASP A 33 1.94 -12.28 22.90
N GLY A 34 1.84 -11.56 24.01
CA GLY A 34 1.11 -12.02 25.19
C GLY A 34 -0.41 -12.04 24.96
N PHE A 35 -1.16 -12.73 25.82
CA PHE A 35 -2.63 -12.81 25.74
C PHE A 35 -3.29 -11.43 25.61
N SER A 36 -2.93 -10.49 26.49
CA SER A 36 -3.47 -9.12 26.48
C SER A 36 -3.03 -8.33 25.24
N GLY A 37 -1.81 -8.57 24.75
CA GLY A 37 -1.28 -7.93 23.54
C GLY A 37 -2.04 -8.38 22.29
N ARG A 38 -2.18 -9.69 22.08
CA ARG A 38 -2.95 -10.27 20.97
C ARG A 38 -4.42 -9.83 21.03
N PHE A 39 -5.03 -9.85 22.21
CA PHE A 39 -6.40 -9.39 22.39
C PHE A 39 -6.55 -7.92 21.96
N PHE A 40 -5.68 -7.03 22.46
CA PHE A 40 -5.73 -5.61 22.10
C PHE A 40 -5.52 -5.39 20.60
N LEU A 41 -4.49 -6.01 20.01
CA LEU A 41 -4.18 -5.86 18.59
C LEU A 41 -5.32 -6.38 17.70
N SER A 42 -5.89 -7.54 18.03
CA SER A 42 -7.03 -8.10 17.32
C SER A 42 -8.28 -7.22 17.44
N TRP A 43 -8.59 -6.72 18.64
CA TRP A 43 -9.70 -5.79 18.83
C TRP A 43 -9.49 -4.49 18.04
N TYR A 44 -8.29 -3.91 18.13
CA TYR A 44 -7.99 -2.64 17.47
C TYR A 44 -8.03 -2.76 15.94
N SER A 45 -7.45 -3.81 15.37
CA SER A 45 -7.53 -4.05 13.91
C SER A 45 -8.96 -4.32 13.47
N GLN A 46 -9.75 -5.08 14.25
CA GLN A 46 -11.15 -5.34 13.93
C GLN A 46 -11.98 -4.05 13.93
N VAL A 47 -11.74 -3.13 14.87
CA VAL A 47 -12.41 -1.82 14.87
C VAL A 47 -12.15 -1.03 13.58
N LEU A 48 -10.93 -1.09 13.03
CA LEU A 48 -10.60 -0.43 11.76
C LEU A 48 -11.29 -1.12 10.57
N ILE A 49 -11.34 -2.46 10.56
CA ILE A 49 -12.06 -3.23 9.53
C ILE A 49 -13.55 -2.92 9.58
N ASP A 50 -14.18 -3.03 10.75
CA ASP A 50 -15.61 -2.75 10.94
C ASP A 50 -15.96 -1.31 10.55
N HIS A 51 -15.06 -0.36 10.86
CA HIS A 51 -15.21 1.02 10.43
C HIS A 51 -15.10 1.16 8.91
N GLY A 52 -14.11 0.53 8.29
CA GLY A 52 -13.93 0.47 6.84
C GLY A 52 -15.17 -0.09 6.14
N ASP A 53 -15.72 -1.21 6.64
CA ASP A 53 -16.95 -1.82 6.13
C ASP A 53 -18.15 -0.87 6.21
N GLN A 54 -18.32 -0.16 7.34
CA GLN A 54 -19.39 0.82 7.49
C GLN A 54 -19.22 2.01 6.55
N VAL A 55 -18.00 2.55 6.46
CA VAL A 55 -17.69 3.68 5.58
C VAL A 55 -17.85 3.27 4.13
N LEU A 56 -17.34 2.11 3.70
CA LEU A 56 -17.49 1.59 2.34
C LEU A 56 -18.95 1.28 2.02
N ALA A 57 -19.74 0.77 2.97
CA ALA A 57 -21.17 0.58 2.78
C ALA A 57 -21.88 1.91 2.54
N GLN A 58 -21.52 2.97 3.27
CA GLN A 58 -22.06 4.32 3.05
C GLN A 58 -21.47 4.99 1.79
N ALA A 59 -20.19 4.84 1.51
CA ALA A 59 -19.54 5.37 0.31
C ALA A 59 -20.12 4.73 -0.95
N ASN A 60 -20.36 3.42 -0.94
CA ASN A 60 -21.08 2.71 -2.01
C ASN A 60 -22.51 3.23 -2.19
N ILE A 61 -23.15 3.74 -1.14
CA ILE A 61 -24.47 4.41 -1.23
C ILE A 61 -24.33 5.82 -1.83
N VAL A 62 -23.27 6.55 -1.49
CA VAL A 62 -23.25 8.00 -1.67
C VAL A 62 -22.28 8.46 -2.78
N PHE A 63 -21.03 7.99 -2.80
CA PHE A 63 -20.00 8.60 -3.63
C PHE A 63 -18.92 7.63 -4.07
N GLN A 64 -18.73 7.64 -5.38
CA GLN A 64 -17.45 7.43 -6.04
C GLN A 64 -16.40 8.43 -5.49
N ASP A 65 -15.29 7.88 -5.01
CA ASP A 65 -13.92 8.35 -4.70
C ASP A 65 -13.56 9.83 -4.50
N GLN A 66 -12.71 10.09 -3.48
CA GLN A 66 -11.27 10.50 -3.59
C GLN A 66 -10.74 10.95 -2.19
N TYR A 67 -9.48 10.67 -1.82
CA TYR A 67 -8.53 11.60 -1.12
C TYR A 67 -7.15 10.95 -0.80
N GLU A 68 -6.16 11.84 -0.56
CA GLU A 68 -4.69 11.74 -0.64
C GLU A 68 -3.92 11.27 0.63
N GLU A 69 -2.61 11.04 0.44
CA GLU A 69 -1.62 10.39 1.34
C GLU A 69 -0.45 11.31 1.83
N PHE A 70 0.22 10.89 2.91
CA PHE A 70 1.55 11.22 3.48
C PHE A 70 2.03 9.93 4.22
N PRO A 71 3.26 9.74 4.81
CA PRO A 71 4.64 10.25 4.67
C PRO A 71 5.66 9.05 4.57
N GLU A 72 6.94 9.12 5.02
CA GLU A 72 7.86 7.95 5.07
C GLU A 72 8.56 7.72 6.44
N PRO A 73 8.52 6.49 6.99
CA PRO A 73 9.51 5.92 7.93
C PRO A 73 10.04 4.53 7.46
N LEU A 74 10.84 3.85 8.30
CA LEU A 74 11.55 2.55 8.09
C LEU A 74 10.68 1.37 7.59
N ALA A 75 10.17 1.46 6.38
CA ALA A 75 9.30 0.48 5.75
C ALA A 75 10.09 -0.52 4.90
N ASP A 76 9.52 -1.71 4.75
CA ASP A 76 9.82 -2.63 3.64
C ASP A 76 8.62 -2.57 2.69
N PRO A 77 8.59 -1.57 1.79
CA PRO A 77 7.43 -1.32 0.95
C PRO A 77 7.23 -2.44 -0.09
N GLU A 78 8.29 -3.12 -0.50
CA GLU A 78 8.20 -4.22 -1.46
C GLU A 78 7.42 -5.42 -0.91
N ASP A 79 7.76 -5.90 0.30
CA ASP A 79 7.06 -7.03 0.92
C ASP A 79 5.60 -6.69 1.26
N LEU A 80 5.35 -5.46 1.71
CA LEU A 80 3.99 -4.99 2.01
C LEU A 80 3.12 -4.97 0.75
N VAL A 81 3.63 -4.42 -0.36
CA VAL A 81 2.91 -4.41 -1.64
C VAL A 81 2.61 -5.84 -2.09
N TRP A 82 3.57 -6.75 -1.99
CA TRP A 82 3.35 -8.14 -2.36
C TRP A 82 2.24 -8.80 -1.53
N GLN A 83 2.28 -8.62 -0.20
CA GLN A 83 1.28 -9.20 0.70
C GLN A 83 -0.13 -8.69 0.38
N VAL A 84 -0.31 -7.37 0.28
CA VAL A 84 -1.63 -6.75 0.05
C VAL A 84 -2.21 -7.15 -1.30
N LEU A 85 -1.40 -7.17 -2.36
CA LEU A 85 -1.85 -7.56 -3.69
C LEU A 85 -2.30 -9.03 -3.73
N ASN A 86 -1.52 -9.95 -3.14
CA ASN A 86 -1.90 -11.37 -3.10
C ASN A 86 -3.16 -11.59 -2.26
N ASP A 87 -3.27 -10.97 -1.09
CA ASP A 87 -4.46 -11.11 -0.24
C ASP A 87 -5.74 -10.64 -0.96
N ALA A 88 -5.67 -9.56 -1.73
CA ALA A 88 -6.80 -9.04 -2.51
C ALA A 88 -7.14 -9.93 -3.73
N TRP A 89 -6.11 -10.39 -4.46
CA TRP A 89 -6.30 -11.26 -5.62
C TRP A 89 -6.82 -12.66 -5.23
N ASP A 90 -6.39 -13.21 -4.09
CA ASP A 90 -6.86 -14.49 -3.56
C ASP A 90 -8.37 -14.48 -3.27
N VAL A 91 -8.95 -13.31 -2.98
CA VAL A 91 -10.40 -13.12 -2.78
C VAL A 91 -11.10 -12.50 -4.00
N GLY A 92 -10.39 -12.35 -5.13
CA GLY A 92 -10.94 -11.90 -6.41
C GLY A 92 -11.29 -10.41 -6.47
N ILE A 93 -10.71 -9.57 -5.60
CA ILE A 93 -10.91 -8.12 -5.62
C ILE A 93 -9.97 -7.51 -6.67
N PRO A 94 -10.49 -6.75 -7.67
CA PRO A 94 -9.65 -5.98 -8.57
C PRO A 94 -8.87 -4.91 -7.81
N VAL A 95 -7.57 -4.81 -8.06
CA VAL A 95 -6.71 -3.85 -7.38
C VAL A 95 -6.23 -2.77 -8.33
N GLY A 96 -6.55 -1.51 -8.02
CA GLY A 96 -5.86 -0.34 -8.55
C GLY A 96 -4.70 0.06 -7.65
N ALA A 97 -3.67 0.68 -8.18
CA ALA A 97 -2.56 1.19 -7.38
C ALA A 97 -2.10 2.59 -7.81
N GLU A 98 -1.32 3.23 -6.96
CA GLU A 98 -0.72 4.53 -7.18
C GLU A 98 0.74 4.52 -6.68
N ASN A 99 1.55 5.50 -7.06
CA ASN A 99 2.86 5.70 -6.45
C ASN A 99 2.73 6.59 -5.20
N ALA A 100 3.29 6.15 -4.07
CA ALA A 100 3.26 6.91 -2.81
C ALA A 100 4.07 8.23 -2.87
N LEU A 101 5.15 8.27 -3.68
CA LEU A 101 5.98 9.45 -3.87
C LEU A 101 6.23 9.75 -5.36
N PRO A 102 6.41 11.02 -5.77
CA PRO A 102 6.77 11.35 -7.15
C PRO A 102 8.06 10.66 -7.60
N CYS A 103 8.04 9.93 -8.72
CA CYS A 103 9.21 9.23 -9.25
C CYS A 103 9.36 9.44 -10.76
N TYR A 104 10.41 10.13 -11.20
CA TYR A 104 10.61 10.45 -12.63
C TYR A 104 11.68 9.56 -13.30
N GLY A 105 12.25 8.63 -12.54
CA GLY A 105 13.37 7.80 -12.94
C GLY A 105 12.96 6.40 -13.36
N ARG A 106 13.76 5.80 -14.25
CA ARG A 106 13.54 4.45 -14.79
C ARG A 106 13.37 3.37 -13.71
N GLN A 107 14.15 3.45 -12.63
CA GLN A 107 14.04 2.48 -11.52
C GLN A 107 12.66 2.51 -10.84
N GLY A 108 12.06 3.70 -10.66
CA GLY A 108 10.71 3.81 -10.09
C GLY A 108 9.66 3.22 -11.03
N PHE A 109 9.80 3.48 -12.34
CA PHE A 109 8.89 2.95 -13.36
C PHE A 109 9.00 1.43 -13.52
N ASP A 110 10.21 0.88 -13.44
CA ASP A 110 10.43 -0.56 -13.48
C ASP A 110 9.75 -1.25 -12.29
N LYS A 111 9.81 -0.65 -11.09
CA LYS A 111 9.07 -1.15 -9.91
C LYS A 111 7.56 -1.08 -10.11
N ILE A 112 7.04 0.03 -10.65
CA ILE A 112 5.60 0.15 -10.98
C ILE A 112 5.17 -0.95 -11.96
N LEU A 113 5.96 -1.22 -13.00
CA LEU A 113 5.67 -2.26 -13.98
C LEU A 113 5.70 -3.66 -13.37
N GLN A 114 6.67 -3.94 -12.50
CA GLN A 114 6.77 -5.23 -11.80
C GLN A 114 5.55 -5.47 -10.91
N ASN A 115 5.07 -4.45 -10.20
CA ASN A 115 3.86 -4.56 -9.38
C ASN A 115 2.59 -4.65 -10.23
N ALA A 116 2.54 -3.92 -11.34
CA ALA A 116 1.38 -3.90 -12.24
C ALA A 116 1.16 -5.23 -12.96
N LYS A 117 2.25 -5.88 -13.36
CA LYS A 117 2.25 -7.15 -14.08
C LYS A 117 3.35 -8.05 -13.53
N PRO A 118 3.11 -8.72 -12.39
CA PRO A 118 4.10 -9.57 -11.76
C PRO A 118 4.57 -10.69 -12.71
N TYR A 119 5.88 -10.83 -12.84
CA TYR A 119 6.46 -11.80 -13.76
C TYR A 119 6.17 -13.23 -13.27
N GLY A 120 5.63 -14.07 -14.15
CA GLY A 120 5.36 -15.48 -13.84
C GLY A 120 4.13 -15.74 -12.98
N ALA A 121 3.26 -14.74 -12.77
CA ALA A 121 1.95 -14.97 -12.14
C ALA A 121 1.07 -15.86 -13.05
N PRO A 122 0.32 -16.83 -12.49
CA PRO A 122 -0.65 -17.61 -13.26
C PRO A 122 -1.69 -16.68 -13.92
N ASP A 123 -2.16 -17.07 -15.11
CA ASP A 123 -2.84 -16.20 -16.07
C ASP A 123 -3.84 -15.20 -15.47
N GLY A 124 -3.58 -13.90 -15.71
CA GLY A 124 -4.57 -12.83 -15.56
C GLY A 124 -4.42 -11.95 -14.32
N ILE A 125 -3.50 -12.24 -13.42
CA ILE A 125 -3.27 -11.41 -12.24
C ILE A 125 -2.45 -10.17 -12.63
N HIS A 126 -3.13 -9.04 -12.72
CA HIS A 126 -2.54 -7.73 -12.97
C HIS A 126 -3.35 -6.65 -12.25
N LEU A 127 -2.76 -5.48 -12.06
CA LEU A 127 -3.51 -4.32 -11.58
C LEU A 127 -4.61 -3.95 -12.59
N SER A 128 -5.82 -3.65 -12.12
CA SER A 128 -6.92 -3.19 -12.95
C SER A 128 -6.69 -1.78 -13.48
N SER A 129 -5.97 -0.96 -12.72
CA SER A 129 -5.64 0.43 -13.03
C SER A 129 -4.39 0.88 -12.30
N PHE A 130 -3.74 1.92 -12.80
CA PHE A 130 -2.67 2.62 -12.11
C PHE A 130 -2.86 4.13 -12.24
N THR A 131 -2.88 4.85 -11.12
CA THR A 131 -2.93 6.31 -11.09
C THR A 131 -1.55 6.86 -10.78
N TYR A 132 -0.97 7.63 -11.71
CA TYR A 132 0.34 8.25 -11.49
C TYR A 132 0.21 9.60 -10.75
N LEU A 133 0.86 9.70 -9.60
CA LEU A 133 0.94 10.91 -8.79
C LEU A 133 2.23 11.68 -9.12
N ARG A 134 2.19 12.91 -9.65
CA ARG A 134 1.05 13.72 -10.11
C ARG A 134 1.48 14.40 -11.40
N LEU A 135 0.52 14.79 -12.25
CA LEU A 135 0.80 15.71 -13.35
C LEU A 135 1.51 16.97 -12.82
N SER A 136 2.71 17.23 -13.32
CA SER A 136 3.54 18.38 -12.95
C SER A 136 4.28 18.91 -14.18
N PRO A 137 4.74 20.17 -14.17
CA PRO A 137 5.64 20.68 -15.22
C PRO A 137 6.87 19.80 -15.43
N ASP A 138 7.43 19.26 -14.34
CA ASP A 138 8.61 18.40 -14.37
C ASP A 138 8.33 17.06 -15.08
N LEU A 139 7.11 16.51 -14.92
CA LEU A 139 6.70 15.27 -15.60
C LEU A 139 6.60 15.47 -17.11
N VAL A 140 6.11 16.64 -17.55
CA VAL A 140 5.91 16.95 -18.98
C VAL A 140 7.17 17.53 -19.64
N GLU A 141 8.27 17.65 -18.89
CA GLU A 141 9.57 18.03 -19.44
C GLU A 141 10.12 16.89 -20.33
N GLY A 142 10.73 17.25 -21.48
CA GLY A 142 10.91 16.32 -22.60
C GLY A 142 11.57 14.98 -22.29
N CYS A 143 12.58 14.93 -21.42
CA CYS A 143 13.21 13.67 -21.03
C CYS A 143 12.31 12.80 -20.14
N HIS A 144 11.64 13.39 -19.15
CA HIS A 144 10.73 12.68 -18.24
C HIS A 144 9.46 12.21 -18.95
N LEU A 145 8.89 13.05 -19.83
CA LEU A 145 7.71 12.70 -20.60
C LEU A 145 7.96 11.47 -21.49
N ARG A 146 9.14 11.37 -22.11
CA ARG A 146 9.48 10.22 -22.95
C ARG A 146 9.62 8.93 -22.15
N VAL A 147 10.15 9.00 -20.93
CA VAL A 147 10.24 7.84 -20.04
C VAL A 147 8.84 7.46 -19.52
N PHE A 148 7.98 8.44 -19.24
CA PHE A 148 6.59 8.21 -18.85
C PHE A 148 5.75 7.59 -19.99
N GLU A 149 5.95 8.03 -21.23
CA GLU A 149 5.31 7.40 -22.40
C GLU A 149 5.69 5.92 -22.54
N LEU A 150 6.94 5.57 -22.25
CA LEU A 150 7.39 4.17 -22.28
C LEU A 150 6.68 3.36 -21.20
N LEU A 151 6.59 3.88 -19.98
CA LEU A 151 5.80 3.26 -18.90
C LEU A 151 4.36 3.01 -19.36
N VAL A 152 3.67 4.02 -19.90
CA VAL A 152 2.28 3.90 -20.39
C VAL A 152 2.16 2.85 -21.51
N LYS A 153 3.11 2.79 -22.45
CA LYS A 153 3.11 1.78 -23.52
C LYS A 153 3.26 0.37 -22.95
N GLN A 154 4.17 0.16 -22.00
CA GLN A 154 4.41 -1.14 -21.36
C GLN A 154 3.23 -1.58 -20.48
N MET A 155 2.61 -0.63 -19.75
CA MET A 155 1.37 -0.86 -18.99
C MET A 155 0.24 -1.33 -19.91
N HIS A 156 0.14 -0.82 -21.13
CA HIS A 156 -0.81 -1.28 -22.14
C HIS A 156 -0.38 -2.53 -22.92
N GLY A 157 0.73 -3.18 -22.55
CA GLY A 157 1.21 -4.41 -23.20
C GLY A 157 1.75 -4.19 -24.62
N LYS A 158 2.08 -2.95 -24.98
CA LYS A 158 2.72 -2.66 -26.28
C LYS A 158 4.20 -3.02 -26.19
N SER A 159 4.69 -3.78 -27.16
CA SER A 159 6.11 -4.04 -27.33
C SER A 159 6.85 -2.71 -27.53
N VAL A 160 7.92 -2.51 -26.75
CA VAL A 160 8.83 -1.38 -26.95
C VAL A 160 9.60 -1.65 -28.22
N THR A 161 9.04 -1.26 -29.37
CA THR A 161 9.85 -1.11 -30.57
C THR A 161 10.88 -0.05 -30.26
N GLU A 162 12.15 -0.44 -30.25
CA GLU A 162 13.30 0.45 -30.13
C GLU A 162 13.05 1.70 -30.98
N PHE A 163 13.23 2.88 -30.39
CA PHE A 163 13.24 4.11 -31.16
C PHE A 163 14.33 3.96 -32.23
N SER A 164 13.92 3.84 -33.49
CA SER A 164 14.84 3.99 -34.62
C SER A 164 15.35 5.42 -34.58
N THR A 165 16.66 5.52 -34.29
CA THR A 165 17.62 6.62 -34.53
C THR A 165 17.16 8.06 -34.31
#